data_AF-A0A0C2IZS5-F1
#
_entry.id   AF-A0A0C2IZS5-F1
#
_cell.length_a   1.000
_cell.length_b   1.000
_cell.length_c   1.000
_cell.angle_alpha   90.00
_cell.angle_beta   90.00
_cell.angle_gamma   90.00
#
_symmetry.space_group_name_H-M   'P 1'
#
loop_
_entity.id
_entity.type
_entity.pdbx_description
1 polymer ?
#
loop_
_entity_poly.entity_id
_entity_poly.type
_entity_poly.pdbx_seq_one_letter_code
_entity_poly.pdbx_strand_id
1 'polypeptide(L)'
;MTFNIGVIIGPILGGVLSDPAHSYPNQFGDNAFFLRFPYAAPNLLSAVILLSALLGVWLGLEETLDSRRGTRDLGIELRRKIVLLFRRSPDSIAYTPLATHSRNVSDASTVSVEMDPVTPVVPTEEEASTSAAAKSSQKSKRSRTRYSQRLPFRRIFTKNVILTLLAQSIFAFHMGSFNSLWFVFLSTPVYDPAQAPAPKSSAAKATHYLTQNLPFVFTGGIGMPPREVGMAMAILGCFGIAMQLLLYPSVSARLGVVRSWRIFLCCFPVTYFIVPFLSLVPSLSAPPHAKDGAAIWVAIALVLLCHVTGRTFALPAQTILVNNCTPHPSVLGSLHGLAQSTSSLARTVGPILSGYLYGLGLNHGLVGAVFWGLSSVAIIGLIASMFVREGDGHEIWLEGDVEDED
;
A
#
# COMPACT_ATOMS: atom_id res chain seq x y z
N MET A 1 -4.04 -1.37 7.01
CA MET A 1 -4.64 -0.36 7.90
C MET A 1 -4.26 1.04 7.51
N THR A 2 -2.96 1.34 7.45
CA THR A 2 -2.41 2.67 7.16
C THR A 2 -2.98 3.33 5.91
N PHE A 3 -3.18 2.57 4.82
CA PHE A 3 -3.82 3.08 3.61
C PHE A 3 -5.24 3.62 3.84
N ASN A 4 -6.11 2.86 4.50
CA ASN A 4 -7.49 3.31 4.77
C ASN A 4 -7.51 4.52 5.73
N ILE A 5 -6.60 4.55 6.71
CA ILE A 5 -6.42 5.71 7.59
C ILE A 5 -6.03 6.96 6.77
N GLY A 6 -5.10 6.83 5.83
CA GLY A 6 -4.71 7.91 4.93
C GLY A 6 -5.85 8.39 4.03
N VAL A 7 -6.71 7.48 3.54
CA VAL A 7 -7.89 7.82 2.75
C VAL A 7 -8.93 8.64 3.54
N ILE A 8 -9.01 8.44 4.86
CA ILE A 8 -9.91 9.21 5.73
C ILE A 8 -9.26 10.56 6.10
N ILE A 9 -8.05 10.51 6.67
CA ILE A 9 -7.38 11.67 7.25
C ILE A 9 -6.92 12.65 6.17
N GLY A 10 -6.46 12.15 5.02
CA GLY A 10 -5.90 12.96 3.95
C GLY A 10 -6.85 14.03 3.41
N PRO A 11 -8.05 13.69 2.92
CA PRO A 11 -9.03 14.66 2.45
C PRO A 11 -9.50 15.62 3.54
N ILE A 12 -9.63 15.16 4.79
CA ILE A 12 -10.02 16.00 5.93
C ILE A 12 -8.96 17.08 6.17
N LEU A 13 -7.70 16.69 6.33
CA LEU A 13 -6.60 17.64 6.52
C LEU A 13 -6.39 18.53 5.29
N GLY A 14 -6.51 17.97 4.09
CA GLY A 14 -6.37 18.71 2.83
C GLY A 14 -7.43 19.79 2.67
N GLY A 15 -8.69 19.50 3.02
CA GLY A 15 -9.81 20.45 2.95
C GLY A 15 -9.81 21.48 4.09
N VAL A 16 -9.48 21.08 5.32
CA VAL A 16 -9.39 22.00 6.47
C VAL A 16 -8.27 23.01 6.28
N LEU A 17 -7.16 22.61 5.65
CA LEU A 17 -5.99 23.46 5.45
C LEU A 17 -5.98 24.16 4.10
N SER A 18 -6.89 23.81 3.18
CA SER A 18 -6.98 24.51 1.89
C SER A 18 -7.52 25.92 2.10
N ASP A 19 -6.86 26.90 1.49
CA ASP A 19 -7.21 28.32 1.57
C ASP A 19 -7.38 28.84 3.02
N PRO A 20 -6.29 28.83 3.81
CA PRO A 20 -6.37 29.23 5.22
C PRO A 20 -6.66 30.73 5.38
N ALA A 21 -6.36 31.57 4.38
CA ALA A 21 -6.60 33.00 4.43
C ALA A 21 -8.11 33.33 4.41
N HIS A 22 -8.89 32.63 3.58
CA HIS A 22 -10.36 32.78 3.56
C HIS A 22 -11.06 31.95 4.65
N SER A 23 -10.54 30.76 4.95
CA SER A 23 -11.17 29.85 5.93
C SER A 23 -10.96 30.29 7.39
N TYR A 24 -9.85 30.98 7.68
CA TYR A 24 -9.49 31.46 9.01
C TYR A 24 -9.05 32.94 8.99
N PRO A 25 -9.97 33.87 8.66
CA PRO A 25 -9.63 35.28 8.42
C PRO A 25 -8.99 35.96 9.64
N ASN A 26 -9.40 35.58 10.86
CA ASN A 26 -8.86 36.16 12.10
C ASN A 26 -7.39 35.78 12.40
N GLN A 27 -6.88 34.70 11.81
CA GLN A 27 -5.52 34.20 12.10
C GLN A 27 -4.58 34.32 10.88
N PHE A 28 -5.12 34.19 9.67
CA PHE A 28 -4.33 34.10 8.43
C PHE A 28 -4.80 35.04 7.32
N GLY A 29 -5.85 35.85 7.55
CA GLY A 29 -6.45 36.72 6.52
C GLY A 29 -5.50 37.75 5.93
N ASP A 30 -4.60 38.32 6.74
CA ASP A 30 -3.64 39.34 6.31
C ASP A 30 -2.30 38.76 5.81
N ASN A 31 -2.14 37.44 5.79
CA ASN A 31 -0.87 36.81 5.43
C ASN A 31 -0.72 36.71 3.90
N ALA A 32 0.09 37.60 3.33
CA ALA A 32 0.40 37.65 1.90
C ALA A 32 0.91 36.31 1.31
N PHE A 33 1.55 35.46 2.11
CA PHE A 33 2.01 34.14 1.67
C PHE A 33 0.84 33.19 1.40
N PHE A 34 -0.14 33.13 2.31
CA PHE A 34 -1.29 32.23 2.19
C PHE A 34 -2.34 32.72 1.18
N LEU A 35 -2.45 34.04 1.00
CA LEU A 35 -3.23 34.63 -0.09
C LEU A 35 -2.65 34.28 -1.47
N ARG A 36 -1.32 34.31 -1.61
CA ARG A 36 -0.63 33.97 -2.86
C ARG A 36 -0.58 32.47 -3.13
N PHE A 37 -0.49 31.65 -2.09
CA PHE A 37 -0.36 30.20 -2.18
C PHE A 37 -1.41 29.48 -1.28
N PRO A 38 -2.68 29.41 -1.71
CA PRO A 38 -3.77 28.86 -0.90
C PRO A 38 -3.59 27.36 -0.56
N TYR A 39 -2.76 26.63 -1.31
CA TYR A 39 -2.47 25.21 -1.08
C TYR A 39 -1.09 24.95 -0.43
N ALA A 40 -0.39 25.98 0.05
CA ALA A 40 0.92 25.79 0.69
C ALA A 40 0.80 25.05 2.05
N ALA A 41 -0.21 25.39 2.85
CA ALA A 41 -0.45 24.79 4.17
C ALA A 41 -0.61 23.25 4.16
N PRO A 42 -1.51 22.66 3.35
CA PRO A 42 -1.66 21.20 3.32
C PRO A 42 -0.40 20.48 2.81
N ASN A 43 0.36 21.10 1.90
CA ASN A 43 1.61 20.55 1.39
C ASN A 43 2.73 20.60 2.44
N LEU A 44 2.84 21.68 3.21
CA LEU A 44 3.82 21.79 4.30
C LEU A 44 3.55 20.77 5.40
N LEU A 45 2.29 20.59 5.79
CA LEU A 45 1.92 19.55 6.75
C LEU A 45 2.31 18.16 6.24
N SER A 46 2.04 17.87 4.97
CA SER A 46 2.42 16.60 4.35
C SER A 46 3.94 16.38 4.40
N ALA A 47 4.73 17.42 4.12
CA ALA A 47 6.19 17.35 4.22
C ALA A 47 6.67 17.08 5.66
N VAL A 48 6.08 17.73 6.66
CA VAL A 48 6.40 17.50 8.08
C VAL A 48 6.07 16.07 8.49
N ILE A 49 4.90 15.54 8.11
CA ILE A 49 4.52 14.15 8.39
C ILE A 49 5.52 13.17 7.77
N LEU A 50 5.88 13.37 6.50
CA LEU A 50 6.85 12.50 5.80
C LEU A 50 8.25 12.59 6.41
N LEU A 51 8.71 13.78 6.79
CA LEU A 51 9.99 13.97 7.47
C LEU A 51 10.00 13.29 8.84
N SER A 52 8.90 13.40 9.59
CA SER A 52 8.77 12.72 10.89
C SER A 52 8.81 11.20 10.76
N ALA A 53 8.17 10.64 9.72
CA ALA A 53 8.21 9.21 9.43
C ALA A 53 9.62 8.75 9.05
N LEU A 54 10.33 9.52 8.20
CA LEU A 54 11.72 9.25 7.84
C LEU A 54 12.63 9.25 9.07
N LEU A 55 12.51 10.26 9.94
CA LEU A 55 13.28 10.35 11.17
C LEU A 55 12.93 9.20 12.13
N GLY A 56 11.65 8.83 12.24
CA GLY A 56 11.21 7.71 13.07
C GLY A 56 11.78 6.36 12.62
N VAL A 57 11.77 6.09 11.31
CA VAL A 57 12.39 4.89 10.73
C VAL A 57 13.90 4.91 10.95
N TRP A 58 14.57 6.02 10.63
CA TRP A 58 16.02 6.09 10.68
C TRP A 58 16.59 6.07 12.11
N LEU A 59 15.91 6.72 13.06
CA LEU A 59 16.34 6.75 14.48
C LEU A 59 15.86 5.52 15.28
N GLY A 60 14.76 4.91 14.86
CA GLY A 60 14.01 3.94 15.67
C GLY A 60 14.12 2.48 15.25
N LEU A 61 14.35 2.19 13.96
CA LEU A 61 14.40 0.82 13.46
C LEU A 61 15.84 0.33 13.28
N GLU A 62 16.10 -0.88 13.77
CA GLU A 62 17.35 -1.62 13.54
C GLU A 62 17.39 -2.19 12.12
N GLU A 63 18.59 -2.29 11.56
CA GLU A 63 18.80 -2.91 10.25
C GLU A 63 18.43 -4.40 10.32
N THR A 64 17.41 -4.79 9.54
CA THR A 64 16.86 -6.16 9.57
C THR A 64 17.67 -7.14 8.73
N LEU A 65 18.57 -6.67 7.86
CA LEU A 65 19.32 -7.55 6.98
C LEU A 65 20.40 -8.32 7.75
N ASP A 66 20.31 -9.65 7.77
CA ASP A 66 21.25 -10.53 8.50
C ASP A 66 22.73 -10.27 8.14
N SER A 67 23.03 -9.97 6.87
CA SER A 67 24.41 -9.66 6.43
C SER A 67 24.99 -8.37 7.02
N ARG A 68 24.15 -7.51 7.62
CA ARG A 68 24.52 -6.25 8.26
C ARG A 68 24.27 -6.29 9.78
N ARG A 69 23.77 -7.41 10.31
CA ARG A 69 23.54 -7.60 11.74
C ARG A 69 24.87 -7.45 12.50
N GLY A 70 24.92 -6.52 13.45
CA GLY A 70 26.12 -6.19 14.23
C GLY A 70 27.04 -5.12 13.62
N THR A 71 26.69 -4.54 12.46
CA THR A 71 27.36 -3.33 11.97
C THR A 71 26.87 -2.08 12.72
N ARG A 72 27.67 -1.00 12.73
CA ARG A 72 27.31 0.23 13.44
C ARG A 72 26.14 0.96 12.76
N ASP A 73 24.99 1.00 13.43
CA ASP A 73 23.82 1.76 12.99
C ASP A 73 23.90 3.23 13.41
N LEU A 74 24.19 4.09 12.44
CA LEU A 74 24.35 5.54 12.65
C LEU A 74 23.09 6.20 13.24
N GLY A 75 21.90 5.79 12.77
CA GLY A 75 20.63 6.37 13.22
C GLY A 75 20.33 6.06 14.69
N ILE A 76 20.61 4.83 15.13
CA ILE A 76 20.44 4.41 16.52
C ILE A 76 21.50 5.05 17.42
N GLU A 77 22.73 5.17 16.94
CA GLU A 77 23.77 5.89 17.67
C GLU A 77 23.40 7.36 17.89
N LEU A 78 22.86 8.02 16.85
CA LEU A 78 22.36 9.38 16.97
C LEU A 78 21.16 9.45 17.93
N ARG A 79 20.22 8.50 17.87
CA ARG A 79 19.13 8.41 18.85
C ARG A 79 19.66 8.34 20.27
N ARG A 80 20.66 7.48 20.54
CA ARG A 80 21.28 7.38 21.88
C ARG A 80 21.88 8.71 22.31
N LYS A 81 22.61 9.39 21.42
CA LYS A 81 23.18 10.72 21.68
C LYS A 81 22.10 11.76 21.98
N ILE A 82 21.02 11.78 21.21
CA ILE A 82 19.87 12.67 21.44
C ILE A 82 19.20 12.36 22.78
N VAL A 83 18.93 11.09 23.09
CA VAL A 83 18.32 10.68 24.37
C VAL A 83 19.21 11.07 25.56
N LEU A 84 20.53 10.91 25.42
CA LEU A 84 21.50 11.33 26.45
C LEU A 84 21.55 12.85 26.63
N LEU A 85 21.38 13.62 25.54
CA LEU A 85 21.29 15.09 25.61
C LEU A 85 20.00 15.57 26.30
N PHE A 86 18.88 14.86 26.10
CA PHE A 86 17.59 15.18 26.72
C PHE A 86 17.44 14.62 28.14
N ARG A 87 18.18 13.57 28.53
CA ARG A 87 18.31 13.14 29.94
C ARG A 87 19.30 14.06 30.66
N ARG A 88 18.81 15.21 31.13
CA ARG A 88 19.54 16.08 32.06
C ARG A 88 19.78 15.36 33.39
N SER A 89 21.05 15.09 33.66
CA SER A 89 21.72 14.73 34.92
C SER A 89 21.63 13.26 35.41
N PRO A 90 22.78 12.66 35.82
CA PRO A 90 22.86 11.31 36.35
C PRO A 90 22.67 11.33 37.87
N ASP A 91 21.65 10.65 38.38
CA ASP A 91 21.74 10.13 39.74
C ASP A 91 22.26 8.69 39.67
N SER A 92 23.25 8.45 40.51
CA SER A 92 24.09 7.26 40.57
C SER A 92 23.29 5.98 40.77
N ILE A 93 23.21 5.15 39.73
CA ILE A 93 23.27 3.71 39.93
C ILE A 93 24.33 3.21 38.95
N ALA A 94 25.57 3.19 39.45
CA ALA A 94 26.66 2.49 38.82
C ALA A 94 26.26 1.01 38.78
N TYR A 95 25.75 0.56 37.64
CA TYR A 95 25.63 -0.86 37.37
C TYR A 95 27.05 -1.36 37.09
N THR A 96 27.74 -1.83 38.13
CA THR A 96 28.98 -2.59 37.98
C THR A 96 28.59 -3.95 37.42
N PRO A 97 28.94 -4.29 36.16
CA PRO A 97 28.78 -5.66 35.71
C PRO A 97 29.64 -6.54 36.63
N LEU A 98 29.03 -7.56 37.26
CA LEU A 98 29.77 -8.61 37.93
C LEU A 98 30.73 -9.21 36.91
N ALA A 99 32.02 -9.04 37.15
CA ALA A 99 33.08 -9.57 36.31
C ALA A 99 33.05 -11.09 36.35
N THR A 100 32.25 -11.72 35.49
CA THR A 100 32.53 -13.07 35.02
C THR A 100 33.84 -13.00 34.23
N HIS A 101 34.92 -13.26 34.95
CA HIS A 101 36.28 -13.57 34.50
C HIS A 101 36.61 -13.09 33.07
N SER A 102 37.12 -11.86 33.01
CA SER A 102 37.63 -11.21 31.80
C SER A 102 38.54 -12.12 30.97
N ARG A 103 38.19 -12.31 29.69
CA ARG A 103 39.19 -12.40 28.62
C ARG A 103 38.85 -11.43 27.51
N ASN A 104 39.69 -10.39 27.45
CA ASN A 104 39.95 -9.41 26.41
C ASN A 104 38.86 -8.39 26.04
N VAL A 105 39.15 -7.19 26.54
CA VAL A 105 38.64 -5.86 26.22
C VAL A 105 38.64 -5.62 24.70
N SER A 106 37.47 -5.59 24.07
CA SER A 106 37.10 -4.74 22.92
C SER A 106 35.75 -5.15 22.31
N ASP A 107 34.67 -5.14 23.11
CA ASP A 107 33.31 -5.06 22.55
C ASP A 107 32.35 -4.64 23.65
N ALA A 108 31.94 -3.38 23.63
CA ALA A 108 30.81 -2.88 24.40
C ALA A 108 29.58 -2.88 23.49
N SER A 109 29.09 -4.07 23.14
CA SER A 109 27.77 -4.26 22.58
C SER A 109 26.81 -4.65 23.72
N THR A 110 25.78 -3.83 23.86
CA THR A 110 24.61 -4.03 24.71
C THR A 110 24.08 -5.46 24.62
N VAL A 111 24.06 -6.16 25.75
CA VAL A 111 23.35 -7.42 25.94
C VAL A 111 21.85 -7.15 25.73
N SER A 112 21.32 -7.56 24.58
CA SER A 112 19.88 -7.71 24.35
C SER A 112 19.43 -8.99 25.02
N VAL A 113 18.50 -8.90 25.96
CA VAL A 113 17.78 -10.05 26.50
C VAL A 113 16.81 -10.51 25.42
N GLU A 114 17.25 -11.50 24.63
CA GLU A 114 16.38 -12.32 23.81
C GLU A 114 15.67 -13.30 24.77
N MET A 115 14.34 -13.25 24.85
CA MET A 115 13.56 -14.24 25.61
C MET A 115 13.48 -15.51 24.76
N ASP A 116 14.49 -16.36 24.88
CA ASP A 116 14.37 -17.77 24.51
C ASP A 116 13.46 -18.48 25.53
N PRO A 117 12.59 -19.42 25.10
CA PRO A 117 11.80 -20.21 26.04
C PRO A 117 12.74 -21.10 26.88
N VAL A 118 12.79 -20.82 28.18
CA VAL A 118 13.52 -21.62 29.17
C VAL A 118 12.87 -23.00 29.26
N THR A 119 13.48 -24.01 28.66
CA THR A 119 13.23 -25.40 29.03
C THR A 119 14.02 -25.71 30.30
N PRO A 120 13.38 -26.22 31.38
CA PRO A 120 14.09 -26.54 32.60
C PRO A 120 14.85 -27.86 32.42
N VAL A 121 16.18 -27.79 32.33
CA VAL A 121 17.05 -28.97 32.46
C VAL A 121 17.12 -29.33 33.94
N VAL A 122 16.53 -30.47 34.29
CA VAL A 122 16.65 -31.10 35.63
C VAL A 122 18.11 -31.58 35.80
N PRO A 123 18.83 -31.18 36.86
CA PRO A 123 20.16 -31.69 37.12
C PRO A 123 20.07 -33.06 37.80
N THR A 124 20.50 -34.11 37.12
CA THR A 124 20.82 -35.39 37.77
C THR A 124 22.25 -35.30 38.29
N GLU A 125 22.39 -35.32 39.60
CA GLU A 125 23.66 -35.51 40.30
C GLU A 125 24.15 -36.93 40.05
N GLU A 126 25.27 -37.11 39.32
CA GLU A 126 26.21 -38.20 39.59
C GLU A 126 27.53 -38.02 38.84
N GLU A 127 28.59 -38.47 39.52
CA GLU A 127 29.97 -38.69 39.07
C GLU A 127 30.99 -37.55 39.21
N ALA A 128 31.61 -37.56 40.39
CA ALA A 128 32.93 -37.02 40.65
C ALA A 128 34.05 -37.87 40.01
N SER A 129 35.07 -37.16 39.52
CA SER A 129 36.47 -37.58 39.34
C SER A 129 36.80 -38.59 38.25
N THR A 130 37.54 -38.14 37.22
CA THR A 130 38.95 -38.55 37.01
C THR A 130 39.59 -37.81 35.83
N SER A 131 40.85 -37.42 36.06
CA SER A 131 41.98 -37.38 35.12
C SER A 131 41.90 -36.57 33.81
N ALA A 132 42.63 -35.45 33.84
CA ALA A 132 43.71 -35.07 32.92
C ALA A 132 43.71 -35.59 31.45
N ALA A 133 43.94 -34.62 30.57
CA ALA A 133 44.49 -34.71 29.21
C ALA A 133 43.52 -35.05 28.06
N ALA A 134 42.92 -33.99 27.50
CA ALA A 134 42.80 -33.86 26.05
C ALA A 134 42.67 -32.38 25.67
N LYS A 135 43.75 -31.82 25.10
CA LYS A 135 43.69 -30.58 24.32
C LYS A 135 42.77 -30.84 23.14
N SER A 136 41.52 -30.40 23.19
CA SER A 136 40.72 -30.20 21.99
C SER A 136 40.33 -28.73 21.90
N SER A 137 40.69 -28.15 20.77
CA SER A 137 40.39 -26.78 20.39
C SER A 137 38.88 -26.57 20.39
N GLN A 138 38.34 -26.05 21.49
CA GLN A 138 37.00 -25.50 21.51
C GLN A 138 37.05 -24.16 20.77
N LYS A 139 37.00 -24.22 19.43
CA LYS A 139 36.68 -23.06 18.60
C LYS A 139 35.32 -22.56 19.11
N SER A 140 35.34 -21.39 19.74
CA SER A 140 34.16 -20.55 19.99
C SER A 140 33.18 -20.72 18.82
N LYS A 141 31.99 -21.28 19.07
CA LYS A 141 30.85 -21.23 18.15
C LYS A 141 30.52 -19.74 17.98
N ARG A 142 31.20 -19.10 17.03
CA ARG A 142 30.83 -17.80 16.49
C ARG A 142 29.40 -18.00 15.99
N SER A 143 28.44 -17.22 16.48
CA SER A 143 27.07 -17.16 15.93
C SER A 143 27.18 -17.18 14.41
N ARG A 144 26.87 -18.32 13.77
CA ARG A 144 27.00 -18.46 12.32
C ARG A 144 26.03 -17.47 11.72
N THR A 145 26.51 -16.52 10.92
CA THR A 145 25.67 -15.74 10.01
C THR A 145 24.84 -16.74 9.20
N ARG A 146 23.52 -16.76 9.42
CA ARG A 146 22.58 -17.75 8.88
C ARG A 146 22.61 -17.79 7.35
N TYR A 147 22.74 -16.61 6.75
CA TYR A 147 22.93 -16.42 5.31
C TYR A 147 24.20 -15.60 5.07
N SER A 148 25.28 -16.26 4.70
CA SER A 148 26.57 -15.60 4.45
C SER A 148 26.68 -15.08 3.01
N GLN A 149 25.95 -15.68 2.08
CA GLN A 149 26.07 -15.40 0.65
C GLN A 149 24.87 -14.60 0.14
N ARG A 150 25.14 -13.69 -0.80
CA ARG A 150 24.08 -12.94 -1.50
C ARG A 150 23.80 -13.59 -2.83
N LEU A 151 22.52 -13.86 -3.10
CA LEU A 151 22.09 -14.35 -4.41
C LEU A 151 22.41 -13.28 -5.49
N PRO A 152 23.09 -13.65 -6.60
CA PRO A 152 23.38 -12.70 -7.67
C PRO A 152 22.09 -12.22 -8.32
N PHE A 153 22.04 -10.92 -8.65
CA PHE A 153 20.82 -10.23 -9.10
C PHE A 153 20.09 -10.93 -10.27
N ARG A 154 20.84 -11.53 -11.20
CA ARG A 154 20.27 -12.25 -12.35
C ARG A 154 19.48 -13.51 -11.96
N ARG A 155 19.82 -14.14 -10.83
CA ARG A 155 19.14 -15.35 -10.33
C ARG A 155 17.90 -15.05 -9.49
N ILE A 156 17.63 -13.77 -9.17
CA ILE A 156 16.41 -13.36 -8.47
C ILE A 156 15.16 -13.63 -9.33
N PHE A 157 15.29 -13.54 -10.66
CA PHE A 157 14.17 -13.64 -11.60
C PHE A 157 13.79 -15.10 -11.88
N THR A 158 13.23 -15.79 -10.88
CA THR A 158 12.57 -17.07 -11.10
C THR A 158 11.25 -16.87 -11.84
N LYS A 159 10.70 -17.94 -12.43
CA LYS A 159 9.41 -17.88 -13.13
C LYS A 159 8.30 -17.37 -12.20
N ASN A 160 8.30 -17.80 -10.93
CA ASN A 160 7.30 -17.40 -9.95
C ASN A 160 7.41 -15.91 -9.58
N VAL A 161 8.64 -15.42 -9.39
CA VAL A 161 8.92 -13.99 -9.18
C VAL A 161 8.39 -13.14 -10.33
N ILE A 162 8.73 -13.50 -11.58
CA ILE A 162 8.29 -12.73 -12.76
C ILE A 162 6.76 -12.70 -12.86
N LEU A 163 6.10 -13.84 -12.66
CA LEU A 163 4.64 -13.92 -12.70
C LEU A 163 3.98 -13.11 -11.58
N THR A 164 4.55 -13.13 -10.37
CA THR A 164 4.06 -12.34 -9.23
C THR A 164 4.20 -10.84 -9.49
N LEU A 165 5.35 -10.40 -10.01
CA LEU A 165 5.61 -9.01 -10.39
C LEU A 165 4.69 -8.55 -11.52
N LEU A 166 4.43 -9.39 -12.51
CA LEU A 166 3.49 -9.11 -13.60
C LEU A 166 2.06 -8.94 -13.06
N ALA A 167 1.59 -9.86 -12.23
CA ALA A 167 0.25 -9.77 -11.64
C ALA A 167 0.10 -8.54 -10.74
N GLN A 168 1.12 -8.21 -9.95
CA GLN A 168 1.16 -6.98 -9.16
C GLN A 168 1.17 -5.72 -10.03
N SER A 169 1.88 -5.73 -11.16
CA SER A 169 1.90 -4.63 -12.12
C SER A 169 0.51 -4.38 -12.71
N ILE A 170 -0.15 -5.44 -13.20
CA ILE A 170 -1.50 -5.36 -13.77
C ILE A 170 -2.48 -4.84 -12.72
N PHE A 171 -2.40 -5.34 -11.49
CA PHE A 171 -3.23 -4.86 -10.39
C PHE A 171 -3.01 -3.37 -10.09
N ALA A 172 -1.75 -2.95 -10.00
CA ALA A 172 -1.38 -1.59 -9.72
C ALA A 172 -1.82 -0.63 -10.84
N PHE A 173 -1.74 -1.08 -12.09
CA PHE A 173 -2.24 -0.36 -13.26
C PHE A 173 -3.74 -0.10 -13.12
N HIS A 174 -4.56 -1.15 -13.00
CA HIS A 174 -6.01 -0.95 -13.03
C HIS A 174 -6.53 -0.24 -11.78
N MET A 175 -5.91 -0.46 -10.62
CA MET A 175 -6.23 0.27 -9.40
C MET A 175 -5.90 1.77 -9.51
N GLY A 176 -4.75 2.11 -10.11
CA GLY A 176 -4.34 3.49 -10.36
C GLY A 176 -5.27 4.19 -11.34
N SER A 177 -5.54 3.55 -12.48
CA SER A 177 -6.50 4.05 -13.49
C SER A 177 -7.89 4.25 -12.91
N PHE A 178 -8.41 3.28 -12.15
CA PHE A 178 -9.73 3.39 -11.54
C PHE A 178 -9.83 4.59 -10.59
N ASN A 179 -8.85 4.78 -9.71
CA ASN A 179 -8.89 5.90 -8.77
C ASN A 179 -8.98 7.24 -9.51
N SER A 180 -8.21 7.44 -10.58
CA SER A 180 -8.28 8.65 -11.38
C SER A 180 -9.61 8.79 -12.12
N LEU A 181 -10.04 7.75 -12.84
CA LEU A 181 -11.30 7.73 -13.59
C LEU A 181 -12.52 7.94 -12.70
N TRP A 182 -12.52 7.37 -11.50
CA TRP A 182 -13.62 7.47 -10.56
C TRP A 182 -13.88 8.93 -10.18
N PHE A 183 -12.84 9.69 -9.80
CA PHE A 183 -12.99 11.11 -9.51
C PHE A 183 -13.46 11.91 -10.71
N VAL A 184 -12.86 11.68 -11.88
CA VAL A 184 -13.24 12.37 -13.12
C VAL A 184 -14.69 12.08 -13.48
N PHE A 185 -15.13 10.83 -13.38
CA PHE A 185 -16.49 10.39 -13.68
C PHE A 185 -17.52 10.98 -12.73
N LEU A 186 -17.23 11.00 -11.42
CA LEU A 186 -18.10 11.64 -10.44
C LEU A 186 -18.25 13.13 -10.70
N SER A 187 -17.18 13.83 -11.09
CA SER A 187 -17.21 15.27 -11.38
C SER A 187 -17.73 15.63 -12.78
N THR A 188 -17.74 14.67 -13.73
CA THR A 188 -18.21 14.93 -15.10
C THR A 188 -19.68 15.34 -15.06
N PRO A 189 -20.09 16.44 -15.73
CA PRO A 189 -21.46 16.94 -15.67
C PRO A 189 -22.48 15.90 -16.13
N VAL A 190 -23.68 15.99 -15.57
CA VAL A 190 -24.82 15.16 -15.97
C VAL A 190 -25.20 15.48 -17.41
N TYR A 191 -25.55 14.45 -18.19
CA TYR A 191 -26.05 14.66 -19.54
C TYR A 191 -27.38 15.43 -19.51
N ASP A 192 -27.42 16.53 -20.26
CA ASP A 192 -28.61 17.35 -20.42
C ASP A 192 -29.25 17.11 -21.81
N PRO A 193 -30.43 16.46 -21.88
CA PRO A 193 -31.12 16.23 -23.14
C PRO A 193 -31.67 17.51 -23.79
N ALA A 194 -31.79 18.64 -23.06
CA ALA A 194 -32.27 19.90 -23.60
C ALA A 194 -31.20 20.66 -24.41
N GLN A 195 -29.92 20.33 -24.22
CA GLN A 195 -28.80 20.86 -25.01
C GLN A 195 -28.37 19.92 -26.14
N ALA A 196 -29.09 18.80 -26.35
CA ALA A 196 -28.81 17.86 -27.43
C ALA A 196 -29.19 18.47 -28.79
N PRO A 197 -28.27 18.57 -29.77
CA PRO A 197 -28.60 19.11 -31.08
C PRO A 197 -29.65 18.25 -31.79
N ALA A 198 -30.62 18.91 -32.43
CA ALA A 198 -31.62 18.25 -33.26
C ALA A 198 -30.95 17.46 -34.41
N PRO A 199 -31.50 16.30 -34.81
CA PRO A 199 -30.86 15.40 -35.76
C PRO A 199 -31.07 15.89 -37.20
N LYS A 200 -30.42 16.96 -37.65
CA LYS A 200 -30.47 17.35 -39.07
C LYS A 200 -29.17 17.89 -39.66
N SER A 201 -28.92 17.34 -40.84
CA SER A 201 -28.04 17.75 -41.94
C SER A 201 -26.52 17.58 -41.79
N SER A 202 -26.02 16.81 -42.76
CA SER A 202 -24.65 16.60 -43.17
C SER A 202 -23.76 17.85 -43.10
N ALA A 203 -22.52 17.62 -42.64
CA ALA A 203 -21.36 18.48 -42.83
C ALA A 203 -21.30 19.78 -42.00
N ALA A 204 -21.02 19.64 -40.70
CA ALA A 204 -20.21 20.63 -39.99
C ALA A 204 -19.44 19.97 -38.84
N LYS A 205 -18.13 20.19 -38.83
CA LYS A 205 -17.19 19.79 -37.78
C LYS A 205 -17.57 20.40 -36.43
N ALA A 206 -17.37 19.58 -35.41
CA ALA A 206 -17.04 19.94 -34.03
C ALA A 206 -18.19 20.17 -33.03
N THR A 207 -17.94 19.53 -31.88
CA THR A 207 -18.33 19.89 -30.51
C THR A 207 -19.74 19.52 -30.03
N HIS A 208 -19.71 18.54 -29.14
CA HIS A 208 -20.58 18.29 -27.99
C HIS A 208 -21.99 17.68 -28.23
N TYR A 209 -22.23 16.58 -27.51
CA TYR A 209 -23.53 15.93 -27.24
C TYR A 209 -24.13 15.07 -28.37
N LEU A 210 -23.44 13.99 -28.76
CA LEU A 210 -24.03 12.89 -29.52
C LEU A 210 -25.17 12.21 -28.73
N THR A 211 -26.27 11.93 -29.43
CA THR A 211 -27.52 11.32 -28.95
C THR A 211 -27.29 10.01 -28.20
N GLN A 212 -27.87 9.86 -27.01
CA GLN A 212 -27.77 8.67 -26.16
C GLN A 212 -28.51 7.47 -26.77
N ASN A 213 -27.79 6.39 -27.12
CA ASN A 213 -28.36 5.10 -27.54
C ASN A 213 -28.02 4.02 -26.50
N LEU A 214 -28.94 3.77 -25.58
CA LEU A 214 -28.81 2.70 -24.58
C LEU A 214 -28.77 1.32 -25.24
N PRO A 215 -28.03 0.33 -24.71
CA PRO A 215 -27.36 0.34 -23.40
C PRO A 215 -25.86 0.66 -23.42
N PHE A 216 -25.25 0.91 -24.59
CA PHE A 216 -23.79 1.02 -24.74
C PHE A 216 -23.26 2.42 -25.11
N VAL A 217 -24.14 3.35 -25.46
CA VAL A 217 -23.79 4.75 -25.77
C VAL A 217 -24.48 5.66 -24.77
N PHE A 218 -23.73 6.11 -23.77
CA PHE A 218 -24.19 7.07 -22.78
C PHE A 218 -23.12 8.14 -22.54
N THR A 219 -23.58 9.38 -22.53
CA THR A 219 -22.81 10.60 -22.35
C THR A 219 -22.99 11.08 -20.91
N GLY A 220 -21.96 11.74 -20.36
CA GLY A 220 -22.03 12.39 -19.05
C GLY A 220 -21.67 11.52 -17.84
N GLY A 221 -21.56 12.18 -16.69
CA GLY A 221 -21.25 11.59 -15.38
C GLY A 221 -22.32 11.91 -14.34
N ILE A 222 -21.91 12.08 -13.09
CA ILE A 222 -22.82 12.29 -11.94
C ILE A 222 -22.89 13.78 -11.53
N GLY A 223 -21.90 14.60 -11.89
CA GLY A 223 -21.84 16.02 -11.59
C GLY A 223 -21.66 16.35 -10.10
N MET A 224 -21.17 15.41 -9.28
CA MET A 224 -21.08 15.59 -7.83
C MET A 224 -20.02 16.63 -7.44
N PRO A 225 -20.32 17.50 -6.47
CA PRO A 225 -19.34 18.44 -5.94
C PRO A 225 -18.23 17.70 -5.18
N PRO A 226 -16.98 18.21 -5.18
CA PRO A 226 -15.84 17.54 -4.53
C PRO A 226 -16.06 17.18 -3.04
N ARG A 227 -16.86 17.99 -2.32
CA ARG A 227 -17.20 17.76 -0.91
C ARG A 227 -17.94 16.46 -0.68
N GLU A 228 -18.92 16.14 -1.53
CA GLU A 228 -19.70 14.91 -1.44
C GLU A 228 -18.86 13.68 -1.75
N VAL A 229 -17.99 13.81 -2.75
CA VAL A 229 -17.01 12.76 -3.08
C VAL A 229 -16.09 12.50 -1.88
N GLY A 230 -15.59 13.55 -1.23
CA GLY A 230 -14.77 13.42 -0.02
C GLY A 230 -15.50 12.71 1.13
N MET A 231 -16.77 13.06 1.36
CA MET A 231 -17.60 12.40 2.38
C MET A 231 -17.83 10.91 2.08
N ALA A 232 -18.12 10.58 0.81
CA ALA A 232 -18.26 9.20 0.38
C ALA A 232 -16.99 8.38 0.66
N MET A 233 -15.82 8.93 0.30
CA MET A 233 -14.51 8.29 0.51
C MET A 233 -14.18 8.09 1.99
N ALA A 234 -14.56 9.04 2.87
CA ALA A 234 -14.38 8.93 4.31
C ALA A 234 -15.22 7.82 4.94
N ILE A 235 -16.53 7.75 4.61
CA ILE A 235 -17.43 6.69 5.07
C ILE A 235 -16.90 5.32 4.64
N LEU A 236 -16.49 5.21 3.38
CA LEU A 236 -15.86 4.01 2.84
C LEU A 236 -14.57 3.62 3.57
N GLY A 237 -13.74 4.59 3.93
CA GLY A 237 -12.51 4.37 4.65
C GLY A 237 -12.78 3.70 6.00
N CYS A 238 -13.79 4.17 6.73
CA CYS A 238 -14.24 3.55 7.98
C CYS A 238 -14.66 2.09 7.78
N PHE A 239 -15.46 1.81 6.76
CA PHE A 239 -15.82 0.43 6.40
C PHE A 239 -14.59 -0.41 6.04
N GLY A 240 -13.65 0.14 5.27
CA GLY A 240 -12.40 -0.54 4.91
C GLY A 240 -11.56 -0.92 6.13
N ILE A 241 -11.49 -0.06 7.15
CA ILE A 241 -10.81 -0.37 8.42
C ILE A 241 -11.52 -1.51 9.15
N ALA A 242 -12.85 -1.44 9.27
CA ALA A 242 -13.64 -2.48 9.92
C ALA A 242 -13.46 -3.85 9.22
N MET A 243 -13.54 -3.88 7.89
CA MET A 243 -13.31 -5.10 7.11
C MET A 243 -11.89 -5.62 7.28
N GLN A 244 -10.88 -4.74 7.32
CA GLN A 244 -9.50 -5.18 7.45
C GLN A 244 -9.19 -5.71 8.86
N LEU A 245 -9.83 -5.19 9.92
CA LEU A 245 -9.57 -5.62 11.30
C LEU A 245 -10.32 -6.90 11.65
N LEU A 246 -11.58 -6.99 11.23
CA LEU A 246 -12.48 -8.06 11.66
C LEU A 246 -12.52 -9.21 10.65
N LEU A 247 -12.62 -8.88 9.36
CA LEU A 247 -12.93 -9.86 8.32
C LEU A 247 -11.66 -10.44 7.70
N TYR A 248 -10.64 -9.62 7.43
CA TYR A 248 -9.42 -10.07 6.76
C TYR A 248 -8.70 -11.22 7.49
N PRO A 249 -8.39 -11.14 8.81
CA PRO A 249 -7.70 -12.22 9.50
C PRO A 249 -8.51 -13.52 9.48
N SER A 250 -9.81 -13.41 9.77
CA SER A 250 -10.74 -14.54 9.83
C SER A 250 -10.87 -15.28 8.49
N VAL A 251 -11.01 -14.53 7.39
CA VAL A 251 -11.19 -15.09 6.06
C VAL A 251 -9.86 -15.58 5.49
N SER A 252 -8.76 -14.84 5.71
CA SER A 252 -7.43 -15.26 5.24
C SER A 252 -6.95 -16.53 5.94
N ALA A 253 -7.23 -16.68 7.25
CA ALA A 253 -6.88 -17.90 7.99
C ALA A 253 -7.63 -19.14 7.49
N ARG A 254 -8.88 -18.98 7.02
CA ARG A 254 -9.70 -20.10 6.52
C ARG A 254 -9.41 -20.47 5.07
N LEU A 255 -9.24 -19.48 4.19
CA LEU A 255 -9.11 -19.71 2.75
C LEU A 255 -7.64 -19.87 2.30
N GLY A 256 -6.69 -19.38 3.08
CA GLY A 256 -5.31 -19.18 2.65
C GLY A 256 -5.15 -17.94 1.78
N VAL A 257 -3.91 -17.46 1.65
CA VAL A 257 -3.60 -16.16 1.03
C VAL A 257 -3.93 -16.16 -0.46
N VAL A 258 -3.48 -17.17 -1.22
CA VAL A 258 -3.69 -17.23 -2.67
C VAL A 258 -5.16 -17.35 -3.06
N ARG A 259 -5.92 -18.23 -2.40
CA ARG A 259 -7.34 -18.40 -2.72
C ARG A 259 -8.14 -17.15 -2.38
N SER A 260 -7.88 -16.56 -1.21
CA SER A 260 -8.47 -15.29 -0.80
C SER A 260 -8.18 -14.21 -1.85
N TRP A 261 -6.92 -14.04 -2.23
CA TRP A 261 -6.52 -13.08 -3.25
C TRP A 261 -7.28 -13.25 -4.56
N ARG A 262 -7.37 -14.47 -5.10
CA ARG A 262 -8.06 -14.76 -6.36
C ARG A 262 -9.57 -14.49 -6.28
N ILE A 263 -10.23 -14.87 -5.19
CA ILE A 263 -11.67 -14.64 -5.00
C ILE A 263 -11.96 -13.14 -4.98
N PHE A 264 -11.19 -12.37 -4.21
CA PHE A 264 -11.41 -10.93 -4.05
C PHE A 264 -10.93 -10.10 -5.26
N LEU A 265 -10.06 -10.66 -6.12
CA LEU A 265 -9.76 -10.06 -7.42
C LEU A 265 -10.98 -10.02 -8.35
N CYS A 266 -11.95 -10.93 -8.19
CA CYS A 266 -13.20 -10.93 -8.98
C CYS A 266 -14.07 -9.68 -8.71
N CYS A 267 -13.90 -9.00 -7.58
CA CYS A 267 -14.63 -7.77 -7.27
C CYS A 267 -14.30 -6.63 -8.24
N PHE A 268 -13.08 -6.58 -8.79
CA PHE A 268 -12.65 -5.46 -9.64
C PHE A 268 -13.33 -5.44 -11.02
N PRO A 269 -13.31 -6.52 -11.81
CA PRO A 269 -14.04 -6.55 -13.08
C PRO A 269 -15.53 -6.21 -12.91
N VAL A 270 -16.18 -6.78 -11.89
CA VAL A 270 -17.59 -6.53 -11.60
C VAL A 270 -17.83 -5.05 -11.30
N THR A 271 -17.01 -4.45 -10.43
CA THR A 271 -17.11 -3.03 -10.11
C THR A 271 -16.93 -2.18 -11.37
N TYR A 272 -15.86 -2.39 -12.14
CA TYR A 272 -15.55 -1.58 -13.30
C TYR A 272 -16.62 -1.70 -14.38
N PHE A 273 -17.21 -2.88 -14.54
CA PHE A 273 -18.32 -3.08 -15.45
C PHE A 273 -19.58 -2.31 -15.03
N ILE A 274 -19.88 -2.26 -13.72
CA ILE A 274 -21.09 -1.64 -13.18
C ILE A 274 -21.00 -0.10 -13.14
N VAL A 275 -19.83 0.48 -12.89
CA VAL A 275 -19.62 1.94 -12.68
C VAL A 275 -20.32 2.82 -13.73
N PRO A 276 -20.20 2.57 -15.05
CA PRO A 276 -20.86 3.39 -16.05
C PRO A 276 -22.39 3.46 -15.91
N PHE A 277 -23.01 2.40 -15.39
CA PHE A 277 -24.46 2.34 -15.20
C PHE A 277 -24.96 3.22 -14.04
N LEU A 278 -24.07 3.75 -13.18
CA LEU A 278 -24.44 4.79 -12.20
C LEU A 278 -24.98 6.06 -12.88
N SER A 279 -24.56 6.32 -14.13
CA SER A 279 -25.10 7.40 -14.95
C SER A 279 -26.57 7.19 -15.36
N LEU A 280 -27.15 6.00 -15.15
CA LEU A 280 -28.56 5.71 -15.45
C LEU A 280 -29.48 5.77 -14.23
N VAL A 281 -28.92 5.82 -13.01
CA VAL A 281 -29.72 5.88 -11.78
C VAL A 281 -30.56 7.17 -11.77
N PRO A 282 -31.89 7.09 -11.53
CA PRO A 282 -32.76 8.26 -11.48
C PRO A 282 -32.30 9.26 -10.41
N SER A 283 -32.34 10.56 -10.77
CA SER A 283 -32.09 11.68 -9.86
C SER A 283 -33.42 12.36 -9.53
N LEU A 284 -33.54 12.89 -8.31
CA LEU A 284 -34.66 13.74 -7.91
C LEU A 284 -34.62 15.11 -8.61
N SER A 285 -33.41 15.63 -8.81
CA SER A 285 -33.15 16.89 -9.50
C SER A 285 -33.00 16.64 -11.01
N ALA A 286 -33.66 17.46 -11.84
CA ALA A 286 -33.49 17.42 -13.29
C ALA A 286 -32.11 17.97 -13.70
N PRO A 287 -31.52 17.51 -14.83
CA PRO A 287 -30.33 18.13 -15.42
C PRO A 287 -30.56 19.64 -15.60
N PRO A 288 -29.56 20.52 -15.35
CA PRO A 288 -28.12 20.27 -15.21
C PRO A 288 -27.63 20.08 -13.76
N HIS A 289 -28.53 19.94 -12.78
CA HIS A 289 -28.14 19.73 -11.39
C HIS A 289 -27.43 18.39 -11.20
N ALA A 290 -26.56 18.32 -10.18
CA ALA A 290 -25.92 17.07 -9.77
C ALA A 290 -26.98 16.00 -9.49
N LYS A 291 -26.62 14.73 -9.68
CA LYS A 291 -27.55 13.66 -9.33
C LYS A 291 -27.72 13.59 -7.83
N ASP A 292 -28.96 13.79 -7.39
CA ASP A 292 -29.33 13.81 -5.98
C ASP A 292 -30.36 12.75 -5.65
N GLY A 293 -30.30 12.21 -4.43
CA GLY A 293 -31.28 11.27 -3.88
C GLY A 293 -30.66 10.03 -3.24
N ALA A 294 -31.42 9.35 -2.38
CA ALA A 294 -30.93 8.17 -1.67
C ALA A 294 -30.52 7.04 -2.63
N ALA A 295 -31.18 6.90 -3.79
CA ALA A 295 -30.89 5.85 -4.76
C ALA A 295 -29.47 5.94 -5.34
N ILE A 296 -29.00 7.15 -5.71
CA ILE A 296 -27.65 7.32 -6.25
C ILE A 296 -26.59 7.06 -5.17
N TRP A 297 -26.84 7.51 -3.94
CA TRP A 297 -25.95 7.26 -2.81
C TRP A 297 -25.85 5.78 -2.44
N VAL A 298 -26.97 5.05 -2.45
CA VAL A 298 -26.99 3.60 -2.24
C VAL A 298 -26.26 2.87 -3.37
N ALA A 299 -26.48 3.28 -4.63
CA ALA A 299 -25.80 2.67 -5.77
C ALA A 299 -24.28 2.90 -5.73
N ILE A 300 -23.85 4.13 -5.45
CA ILE A 300 -22.44 4.48 -5.24
C ILE A 300 -21.87 3.66 -4.08
N ALA A 301 -22.53 3.64 -2.93
CA ALA A 301 -22.08 2.89 -1.76
C ALA A 301 -21.91 1.40 -2.06
N LEU A 302 -22.83 0.78 -2.81
CA LEU A 302 -22.76 -0.64 -3.18
C LEU A 302 -21.57 -0.94 -4.11
N VAL A 303 -21.41 -0.14 -5.17
CA VAL A 303 -20.29 -0.28 -6.11
C VAL A 303 -18.95 -0.11 -5.39
N LEU A 304 -18.88 0.93 -4.56
CA LEU A 304 -17.71 1.26 -3.78
C LEU A 304 -17.40 0.23 -2.69
N LEU A 305 -18.41 -0.34 -2.03
CA LEU A 305 -18.25 -1.41 -1.05
C LEU A 305 -17.64 -2.66 -1.71
N CYS A 306 -18.09 -3.03 -2.90
CA CYS A 306 -17.51 -4.13 -3.66
C CYS A 306 -16.02 -3.87 -3.97
N HIS A 307 -15.71 -2.68 -4.47
CA HIS A 307 -14.33 -2.27 -4.76
C HIS A 307 -13.42 -2.25 -3.52
N VAL A 308 -13.92 -1.69 -2.41
CA VAL A 308 -13.21 -1.62 -1.13
C VAL A 308 -12.99 -3.01 -0.54
N THR A 309 -13.96 -3.91 -0.69
CA THR A 309 -13.80 -5.29 -0.27
C THR A 309 -12.65 -5.93 -1.04
N GLY A 310 -12.66 -5.85 -2.37
CA GLY A 310 -11.59 -6.37 -3.23
C GLY A 310 -10.21 -5.86 -2.82
N ARG A 311 -10.04 -4.54 -2.66
CA ARG A 311 -8.74 -3.93 -2.30
C ARG A 311 -8.27 -4.32 -0.89
N THR A 312 -9.19 -4.49 0.06
CA THR A 312 -8.86 -4.79 1.46
C THR A 312 -8.19 -6.16 1.59
N PHE A 313 -8.61 -7.12 0.77
CA PHE A 313 -7.99 -8.45 0.72
C PHE A 313 -6.80 -8.52 -0.21
N ALA A 314 -6.84 -7.83 -1.35
CA ALA A 314 -5.79 -7.93 -2.35
C ALA A 314 -4.46 -7.27 -1.95
N LEU A 315 -4.50 -6.13 -1.24
CA LEU A 315 -3.28 -5.39 -0.88
C LEU A 315 -2.36 -6.19 0.07
N PRO A 316 -2.84 -6.73 1.22
CA PRO A 316 -2.00 -7.54 2.09
C PRO A 316 -1.54 -8.83 1.41
N ALA A 317 -2.43 -9.49 0.66
CA ALA A 317 -2.10 -10.72 -0.03
C ALA A 317 -0.96 -10.54 -1.07
N GLN A 318 -0.92 -9.40 -1.76
CA GLN A 318 0.20 -9.08 -2.66
C GLN A 318 1.52 -8.92 -1.92
N THR A 319 1.52 -8.22 -0.78
CA THR A 319 2.74 -8.08 0.03
C THR A 319 3.25 -9.44 0.50
N ILE A 320 2.35 -10.33 0.94
CA ILE A 320 2.70 -11.69 1.38
C ILE A 320 3.19 -12.53 0.19
N LEU A 321 2.54 -12.45 -0.97
CA LEU A 321 2.97 -13.17 -2.17
C LEU A 321 4.37 -12.77 -2.64
N VAL A 322 4.70 -11.47 -2.58
CA VAL A 322 6.06 -10.99 -2.90
C VAL A 322 7.08 -11.51 -1.89
N ASN A 323 6.73 -11.53 -0.60
CA ASN A 323 7.58 -12.11 0.43
C ASN A 323 7.82 -13.60 0.14
N ASN A 324 6.76 -14.34 -0.11
CA ASN A 324 6.78 -15.80 -0.27
C ASN A 324 7.39 -16.26 -1.61
N CYS A 325 7.33 -15.45 -2.67
CA CYS A 325 8.00 -15.77 -3.94
C CYS A 325 9.48 -15.36 -3.95
N THR A 326 9.99 -14.76 -2.87
CA THR A 326 11.41 -14.43 -2.77
C THR A 326 12.23 -15.71 -2.81
N PRO A 327 13.22 -15.84 -3.73
CA PRO A 327 13.95 -17.08 -3.87
C PRO A 327 14.97 -17.31 -2.74
N HIS A 328 15.40 -16.25 -2.07
CA HIS A 328 16.35 -16.33 -0.97
C HIS A 328 16.22 -15.11 -0.02
N PRO A 329 16.29 -15.26 1.31
CA PRO A 329 16.11 -14.17 2.28
C PRO A 329 17.05 -12.97 2.07
N SER A 330 18.27 -13.20 1.55
CA SER A 330 19.24 -12.12 1.31
C SER A 330 18.78 -11.06 0.30
N VAL A 331 17.79 -11.36 -0.55
CA VAL A 331 17.29 -10.47 -1.61
C VAL A 331 15.88 -9.95 -1.35
N LEU A 332 15.31 -10.24 -0.17
CA LEU A 332 13.95 -9.86 0.20
C LEU A 332 13.69 -8.35 0.03
N GLY A 333 14.58 -7.51 0.56
CA GLY A 333 14.48 -6.06 0.42
C GLY A 333 14.59 -5.58 -1.04
N SER A 334 15.48 -6.20 -1.84
CA SER A 334 15.62 -5.87 -3.26
C SER A 334 14.38 -6.26 -4.06
N LEU A 335 13.77 -7.40 -3.76
CA LEU A 335 12.55 -7.84 -4.44
C LEU A 335 11.36 -6.94 -4.10
N HIS A 336 11.19 -6.56 -2.83
CA HIS A 336 10.20 -5.56 -2.44
C HIS A 336 10.42 -4.21 -3.14
N GLY A 337 11.67 -3.75 -3.25
CA GLY A 337 12.04 -2.54 -3.98
C GLY A 337 11.69 -2.61 -5.47
N LEU A 338 11.95 -3.76 -6.11
CA LEU A 338 11.61 -4.00 -7.51
C LEU A 338 10.08 -4.05 -7.70
N ALA A 339 9.38 -4.81 -6.85
CA ALA A 339 7.93 -4.89 -6.84
C ALA A 339 7.27 -3.51 -6.69
N GLN A 340 7.75 -2.67 -5.76
CA GLN A 340 7.26 -1.30 -5.60
C GLN A 340 7.60 -0.41 -6.80
N SER A 341 8.78 -0.54 -7.40
CA SER A 341 9.15 0.19 -8.61
C SER A 341 8.23 -0.15 -9.80
N THR A 342 8.02 -1.44 -10.09
CA THR A 342 7.12 -1.90 -11.15
C THR A 342 5.69 -1.44 -10.90
N SER A 343 5.23 -1.57 -9.66
CA SER A 343 3.89 -1.13 -9.24
C SER A 343 3.71 0.38 -9.37
N SER A 344 4.75 1.17 -9.07
CA SER A 344 4.73 2.63 -9.23
C SER A 344 4.70 3.05 -10.69
N LEU A 345 5.50 2.40 -11.55
CA LEU A 345 5.44 2.62 -13.00
C LEU A 345 4.04 2.35 -13.55
N ALA A 346 3.43 1.24 -13.17
CA ALA A 346 2.07 0.88 -13.55
C ALA A 346 1.04 1.92 -13.08
N ARG A 347 1.15 2.41 -11.82
CA ARG A 347 0.29 3.48 -11.28
C ARG A 347 0.49 4.83 -11.95
N THR A 348 1.65 5.10 -12.55
CA THR A 348 1.88 6.33 -13.34
C THR A 348 1.25 6.22 -14.71
N VAL A 349 1.45 5.09 -15.41
CA VAL A 349 0.94 4.89 -16.77
C VAL A 349 -0.59 4.77 -16.78
N GLY A 350 -1.17 4.11 -15.77
CA GLY A 350 -2.60 3.85 -15.68
C GLY A 350 -3.48 5.10 -15.84
N PRO A 351 -3.37 6.12 -14.96
CA PRO A 351 -4.13 7.38 -15.05
C PRO A 351 -3.90 8.15 -16.35
N ILE A 352 -2.68 8.15 -16.89
CA ILE A 352 -2.35 8.85 -18.14
C ILE A 352 -3.15 8.23 -19.30
N LEU A 353 -3.08 6.91 -19.46
CA LEU A 353 -3.81 6.20 -20.51
C LEU A 353 -5.31 6.29 -20.29
N SER A 354 -5.79 6.05 -19.07
CA SER A 354 -7.23 6.06 -18.79
C SER A 354 -7.84 7.44 -18.94
N GLY A 355 -7.14 8.51 -18.50
CA GLY A 355 -7.60 9.89 -18.67
C GLY A 355 -7.69 10.29 -20.14
N TYR A 356 -6.68 9.94 -20.94
CA TYR A 356 -6.69 10.16 -22.39
C TYR A 356 -7.85 9.41 -23.07
N LEU A 357 -8.00 8.11 -22.78
CA LEU A 357 -9.09 7.29 -23.31
C LEU A 357 -10.46 7.80 -22.86
N TYR A 358 -10.58 8.31 -21.63
CA TYR A 358 -11.82 8.89 -21.11
C TYR A 358 -12.18 10.19 -21.83
N GLY A 359 -11.19 11.05 -22.12
CA GLY A 359 -11.39 12.23 -22.96
C GLY A 359 -11.87 11.88 -24.37
N LEU A 360 -11.27 10.85 -25.00
CA LEU A 360 -11.76 10.33 -26.28
C LEU A 360 -13.18 9.75 -26.16
N GLY A 361 -13.46 9.02 -25.08
CA GLY A 361 -14.77 8.46 -24.77
C GLY A 361 -15.85 9.55 -24.67
N LEU A 362 -15.54 10.69 -24.05
CA LEU A 362 -16.44 11.85 -23.99
C LEU A 362 -16.73 12.41 -25.39
N ASN A 363 -15.72 12.51 -26.26
CA ASN A 363 -15.89 13.03 -27.62
C ASN A 363 -16.77 12.15 -28.51
N HIS A 364 -16.73 10.84 -28.29
CA HIS A 364 -17.47 9.84 -29.09
C HIS A 364 -18.74 9.31 -28.41
N GLY A 365 -19.09 9.79 -27.20
CA GLY A 365 -20.24 9.31 -26.43
C GLY A 365 -20.10 7.89 -25.87
N LEU A 366 -18.85 7.41 -25.73
CA LEU A 366 -18.48 6.07 -25.27
C LEU A 366 -17.78 6.12 -23.91
N VAL A 367 -18.35 6.86 -22.96
CA VAL A 367 -17.74 7.04 -21.61
C VAL A 367 -17.55 5.70 -20.90
N GLY A 368 -18.49 4.76 -21.07
CA GLY A 368 -18.44 3.42 -20.47
C GLY A 368 -17.33 2.52 -21.04
N ALA A 369 -16.89 2.76 -22.28
CA ALA A 369 -15.92 1.89 -22.94
C ALA A 369 -14.57 1.83 -22.20
N VAL A 370 -14.17 2.93 -21.55
CA VAL A 370 -12.93 3.00 -20.79
C VAL A 370 -13.00 2.13 -19.53
N PHE A 371 -14.14 2.15 -18.84
CA PHE A 371 -14.37 1.30 -17.68
C PHE A 371 -14.50 -0.18 -18.05
N TRP A 372 -15.11 -0.50 -19.19
CA TRP A 372 -15.14 -1.89 -19.70
C TRP A 372 -13.76 -2.36 -20.15
N GLY A 373 -12.96 -1.50 -20.80
CA GLY A 373 -11.55 -1.78 -21.08
C GLY A 373 -10.76 -2.05 -19.80
N LEU A 374 -11.02 -1.27 -18.75
CA LEU A 374 -10.42 -1.48 -17.44
C LEU A 374 -10.87 -2.80 -16.78
N SER A 375 -12.14 -3.16 -16.95
CA SER A 375 -12.68 -4.47 -16.55
C SER A 375 -11.95 -5.61 -17.25
N SER A 376 -11.71 -5.49 -18.56
CA SER A 376 -10.92 -6.46 -19.33
C SER A 376 -9.48 -6.60 -18.80
N VAL A 377 -8.83 -5.48 -18.46
CA VAL A 377 -7.49 -5.51 -17.84
C VAL A 377 -7.52 -6.19 -16.47
N ALA A 378 -8.56 -5.96 -15.67
CA ALA A 378 -8.73 -6.64 -14.40
C ALA A 378 -8.95 -8.16 -14.56
N ILE A 379 -9.68 -8.58 -15.61
CA ILE A 379 -9.83 -10.01 -15.96
C ILE A 379 -8.49 -10.61 -16.38
N ILE A 380 -7.68 -9.90 -17.16
CA ILE A 380 -6.32 -10.33 -17.50
C ILE A 380 -5.47 -10.49 -16.22
N GLY A 381 -5.61 -9.57 -15.26
CA GLY A 381 -4.98 -9.68 -13.94
C GLY A 381 -5.44 -10.90 -13.15
N LEU A 382 -6.73 -11.21 -13.19
CA LEU A 382 -7.28 -12.43 -12.59
C LEU A 382 -6.72 -13.69 -13.25
N ILE A 383 -6.64 -13.72 -14.58
CA ILE A 383 -6.03 -14.85 -15.32
C ILE A 383 -4.55 -14.98 -14.95
N ALA A 384 -3.80 -13.87 -14.93
CA ALA A 384 -2.40 -13.85 -14.51
C ALA A 384 -2.21 -14.40 -13.08
N SER A 385 -3.14 -14.09 -12.16
CA SER A 385 -3.12 -14.57 -10.79
C SER A 385 -3.24 -16.09 -10.66
N MET A 386 -3.82 -16.77 -11.66
CA MET A 386 -3.94 -18.24 -11.68
C MET A 386 -2.59 -18.94 -11.87
N PHE A 387 -1.64 -18.26 -12.50
CA PHE A 387 -0.28 -18.79 -12.74
C PHE A 387 0.68 -18.50 -11.59
N VAL A 388 0.34 -17.58 -10.68
CA VAL A 388 1.13 -17.27 -9.48
C VAL A 388 1.00 -18.40 -8.47
N ARG A 389 2.14 -18.79 -7.87
CA ARG A 389 2.20 -19.81 -6.82
C ARG A 389 2.71 -19.19 -5.52
N GLU A 390 2.17 -19.66 -4.40
CA GLU A 390 2.74 -19.37 -3.09
C GLU A 390 4.06 -20.13 -2.98
N GLY A 391 5.18 -19.39 -2.92
CA GLY A 391 6.48 -19.98 -2.60
C GLY A 391 6.66 -20.12 -1.09
N ASP A 392 7.73 -20.78 -0.69
CA ASP A 392 8.17 -20.96 0.70
C ASP A 392 9.20 -19.91 1.16
N GLY A 393 9.53 -18.94 0.29
CA GLY A 393 10.57 -17.95 0.53
C GLY A 393 12.01 -18.49 0.39
N HIS A 394 12.17 -19.76 0.02
CA HIS A 394 13.45 -20.49 -0.03
C HIS A 394 13.57 -21.33 -1.30
N GLU A 395 13.20 -20.77 -2.47
CA GLU A 395 13.30 -21.49 -3.75
C GLU A 395 14.77 -21.82 -4.13
N ILE A 396 15.76 -21.09 -3.61
CA ILE A 396 17.19 -21.27 -3.92
C ILE A 396 18.02 -21.29 -2.63
N TRP A 397 18.73 -22.40 -2.42
CA TRP A 397 19.72 -22.55 -1.35
C TRP A 397 21.13 -22.27 -1.88
N LEU A 398 21.89 -21.45 -1.15
CA LEU A 398 23.29 -21.13 -1.41
C LEU A 398 24.21 -22.00 -0.53
N GLU A 399 25.45 -22.20 -0.98
CA GLU A 399 26.44 -22.95 -0.22
C GLU A 399 26.70 -22.29 1.15
N GLY A 400 26.41 -23.03 2.22
CA GLY A 400 26.61 -22.59 3.61
C GLY A 400 25.34 -22.19 4.35
N ASP A 401 24.20 -22.11 3.66
CA ASP A 401 22.89 -21.94 4.28
C ASP A 401 22.58 -23.16 5.16
N VAL A 402 21.94 -22.93 6.29
CA VAL A 402 21.57 -23.97 7.25
C VAL A 402 20.04 -24.08 7.23
N GLU A 403 19.51 -25.29 7.05
CA GLU A 403 18.08 -25.54 7.23
C GLU A 403 17.69 -25.27 8.69
N ASP A 404 16.47 -24.78 8.88
CA ASP A 404 15.89 -24.64 10.20
C ASP A 404 15.60 -26.06 10.72
N GLU A 405 16.39 -26.54 11.69
CA GLU A 405 16.02 -27.72 12.45
C GLU A 405 14.79 -27.34 13.30
N ASP A 406 13.62 -27.84 12.88
CA ASP A 406 12.30 -27.65 13.51
C ASP A 406 12.24 -28.02 14.99
#